data_AF-A0A3D1KSJ0-F1
#
_entry.id   AF-A0A3D1KSJ0-F1
#
_cell.length_a   1.000
_cell.length_b   1.000
_cell.length_c   1.000
_cell.angle_alpha   90.00
_cell.angle_beta   90.00
_cell.angle_gamma   90.00
#
_symmetry.space_group_name_H-M   'P 1'
#
loop_
_entity.id
_entity.type
_entity.pdbx_description
1 polymer ?
#
loop_
_entity_poly.entity_id
_entity_poly.type
_entity_poly.pdbx_seq_one_letter_code
_entity_poly.pdbx_strand_id
1 'polypeptide(L)'
;MKTLYLCSIFLFLSCTFNKTDEIQCTEEARAALNITIKNAVTNQPLGEGIIVKATDGNYTETLEFFDVNNPIFSGAWEREGTYIVTVSGVGYITFISESITVTADECHVIPQQLQVSLQPE
;
A
#
# COMPACT_ATOMS: atom_id res chain seq x y z
N MET A 1 -71.35 -23.20 22.59
CA MET A 1 -70.84 -23.28 23.97
C MET A 1 -69.45 -23.90 23.94
N LYS A 2 -68.47 -23.27 24.63
CA LYS A 2 -67.16 -23.80 25.08
C LYS A 2 -66.01 -23.86 24.04
N THR A 3 -65.18 -22.81 23.97
CA THR A 3 -63.78 -22.66 24.53
C THR A 3 -62.70 -23.48 23.81
N LEU A 4 -61.82 -22.83 23.04
CA LEU A 4 -60.42 -22.43 23.35
C LEU A 4 -59.49 -23.68 23.41
N TYR A 5 -58.45 -23.81 22.60
CA TYR A 5 -57.12 -23.26 22.87
C TYR A 5 -56.32 -22.92 21.60
N LEU A 6 -55.87 -21.67 21.54
CA LEU A 6 -54.84 -21.15 20.65
C LEU A 6 -53.48 -21.67 21.14
N CYS A 7 -52.94 -22.72 20.51
CA CYS A 7 -51.57 -23.17 20.79
C CYS A 7 -50.62 -22.33 19.94
N SER A 8 -50.15 -21.23 20.53
CA SER A 8 -49.10 -20.36 19.98
C SER A 8 -47.77 -21.12 20.00
N ILE A 9 -47.34 -21.64 18.85
CA ILE A 9 -45.99 -22.16 18.65
C ILE A 9 -45.09 -20.96 18.31
N PHE A 10 -44.44 -20.43 19.35
CA PHE A 10 -43.27 -19.57 19.21
C PHE A 10 -42.09 -20.47 18.81
N LEU A 11 -41.78 -20.50 17.51
CA LEU A 11 -40.51 -21.04 17.02
C LEU A 11 -39.41 -20.06 17.42
N PHE A 12 -38.73 -20.35 18.53
CA PHE A 12 -37.43 -19.76 18.83
C PHE A 12 -36.43 -20.31 17.80
N LEU A 13 -36.25 -19.61 16.68
CA LEU A 13 -35.03 -19.75 15.89
C LEU A 13 -33.88 -19.26 16.78
N SER A 14 -33.18 -20.20 17.41
CA SER A 14 -31.85 -19.94 17.94
C SER A 14 -30.92 -19.68 16.76
N CYS A 15 -30.67 -18.40 16.45
CA CYS A 15 -29.49 -18.02 15.69
C CYS A 15 -28.27 -18.39 16.55
N THR A 16 -27.64 -19.52 16.28
CA THR A 16 -26.26 -19.76 16.70
C THR A 16 -25.40 -18.79 15.90
N PHE A 17 -25.19 -17.60 16.45
CA PHE A 17 -24.19 -16.66 15.95
C PHE A 17 -22.83 -17.27 16.27
N ASN A 18 -22.37 -18.16 15.39
CA ASN A 18 -20.97 -18.57 15.38
C ASN A 18 -20.18 -17.31 15.07
N LYS A 19 -19.61 -16.67 16.10
CA LYS A 19 -18.49 -15.74 15.92
C LYS A 19 -17.35 -16.58 15.36
N THR A 20 -17.28 -16.71 14.04
CA THR A 20 -15.97 -16.69 13.41
C THR A 20 -15.41 -15.31 13.71
N ASP A 21 -14.24 -15.26 14.34
CA ASP A 21 -13.49 -14.03 14.59
C ASP A 21 -13.11 -13.41 13.23
N GLU A 22 -14.06 -12.72 12.61
CA GLU A 22 -13.88 -12.06 11.33
C GLU A 22 -13.15 -10.74 11.59
N ILE A 23 -11.88 -10.71 11.20
CA ILE A 23 -11.04 -9.52 11.26
C ILE A 23 -11.69 -8.42 10.43
N GLN A 24 -11.99 -7.29 11.07
CA GLN A 24 -12.58 -6.13 10.42
C GLN A 24 -11.45 -5.19 9.98
N CYS A 25 -11.14 -5.21 8.69
CA CYS A 25 -10.12 -4.35 8.09
C CYS A 25 -10.70 -3.00 7.67
N THR A 26 -9.82 -1.99 7.56
CA THR A 26 -10.18 -0.69 6.98
C THR A 26 -10.31 -0.79 5.45
N GLU A 27 -11.16 0.05 4.84
CA GLU A 27 -11.34 0.08 3.37
C GLU A 27 -10.30 0.97 2.65
N GLU A 28 -9.31 1.49 3.38
CA GLU A 28 -8.26 2.32 2.81
C GLU A 28 -7.26 1.50 1.99
N ALA A 29 -6.81 2.03 0.87
CA ALA A 29 -5.70 1.45 0.13
C ALA A 29 -4.36 1.95 0.72
N ARG A 30 -3.43 1.03 0.97
CA ARG A 30 -2.08 1.31 1.47
C ARG A 30 -1.05 1.07 0.37
N ALA A 31 -0.16 2.04 0.20
CA ALA A 31 0.96 1.93 -0.72
C ALA A 31 2.00 0.98 -0.14
N ALA A 32 2.40 -0.03 -0.92
CA ALA A 32 3.50 -0.91 -0.56
C ALA A 32 4.84 -0.17 -0.51
N LEU A 33 5.04 0.82 -1.39
CA LEU A 33 6.28 1.57 -1.53
C LEU A 33 6.03 3.07 -1.32
N ASN A 34 6.84 3.69 -0.47
CA ASN A 34 6.87 5.14 -0.29
C ASN A 34 8.33 5.63 -0.40
N ILE A 35 8.64 6.36 -1.46
CA ILE A 35 10.01 6.72 -1.83
C ILE A 35 10.19 8.24 -1.72
N THR A 36 11.18 8.67 -0.94
CA THR A 36 11.60 10.08 -0.87
C THR A 36 12.95 10.23 -1.55
N ILE A 37 13.16 11.38 -2.18
CA ILE A 37 14.33 11.61 -3.03
C ILE A 37 14.94 12.94 -2.65
N LYS A 38 16.27 12.98 -2.58
CA LYS A 38 17.02 14.21 -2.39
C LYS A 38 18.24 14.28 -3.29
N ASN A 39 18.70 15.48 -3.55
CA ASN A 39 19.99 15.72 -4.17
C ASN A 39 21.10 15.34 -3.18
N ALA A 40 22.05 14.49 -3.59
CA ALA A 40 23.10 13.99 -2.70
C ALA A 40 24.11 15.06 -2.26
N VAL A 41 24.25 16.15 -3.02
CA VAL A 41 25.20 17.24 -2.74
C VAL A 41 24.55 18.31 -1.86
N THR A 42 23.35 18.75 -2.23
CA THR A 42 22.68 19.88 -1.56
C THR A 42 21.73 19.45 -0.44
N ASN A 43 21.41 18.15 -0.34
CA ASN A 43 20.35 17.58 0.49
C ASN A 43 18.95 18.15 0.25
N GLN A 44 18.74 18.90 -0.84
CA GLN A 44 17.43 19.42 -1.19
C GLN A 44 16.50 18.29 -1.64
N PRO A 45 15.24 18.24 -1.17
CA PRO A 45 14.25 17.29 -1.68
C PRO A 45 14.05 17.44 -3.19
N LEU A 46 13.83 16.32 -3.88
CA LEU A 46 13.57 16.25 -5.30
C LEU A 46 12.21 15.58 -5.54
N GLY A 47 11.44 16.14 -6.47
CA GLY A 47 10.12 15.64 -6.84
C GLY A 47 9.87 15.85 -8.33
N GLU A 48 9.62 17.09 -8.73
CA GLU A 48 9.39 17.43 -10.14
C GLU A 48 10.54 16.97 -11.04
N GLY A 49 10.19 16.37 -12.18
CA GLY A 49 11.17 15.87 -13.15
C GLY A 49 11.85 14.55 -12.76
N ILE A 50 11.52 13.97 -11.61
CA ILE A 50 11.98 12.63 -11.21
C ILE A 50 10.92 11.59 -11.58
N ILE A 51 11.38 10.46 -12.11
CA ILE A 51 10.58 9.27 -12.40
C ILE A 51 11.04 8.17 -11.47
N VAL A 52 10.09 7.59 -10.73
CA VAL A 52 10.31 6.43 -9.86
C VAL A 52 9.52 5.25 -10.41
N LYS A 53 10.23 4.18 -10.78
CA LYS A 53 9.64 2.98 -11.36
C LYS A 53 9.90 1.78 -10.45
N ALA A 54 8.84 1.11 -10.03
CA ALA A 54 8.91 -0.16 -9.31
C ALA A 54 8.73 -1.33 -10.30
N THR A 55 9.49 -2.42 -10.10
CA THR A 55 9.41 -3.63 -10.92
C THR A 55 9.51 -4.88 -10.06
N ASP A 56 8.58 -5.81 -10.25
CA ASP A 56 8.53 -7.13 -9.60
C ASP A 56 8.20 -8.20 -10.67
N GLY A 57 9.23 -8.92 -11.14
CA GLY A 57 9.13 -9.82 -12.29
C GLY A 57 8.62 -9.09 -13.54
N ASN A 58 7.42 -9.46 -14.02
CA ASN A 58 6.79 -8.84 -15.18
C ASN A 58 5.92 -7.62 -14.81
N TYR A 59 5.67 -7.39 -13.52
CA TYR A 59 4.92 -6.24 -13.06
C TYR A 59 5.81 -5.01 -13.08
N THR A 60 5.27 -3.90 -13.59
CA THR A 60 5.94 -2.61 -13.59
C THR A 60 4.95 -1.49 -13.35
N GLU A 61 5.38 -0.50 -12.58
CA GLU A 61 4.57 0.68 -12.26
C GLU A 61 5.48 1.90 -12.12
N THR A 62 5.02 3.06 -12.61
CA THR A 62 5.61 4.35 -12.25
C THR A 62 4.85 4.87 -11.03
N LEU A 63 5.55 5.07 -9.91
CA LEU A 63 4.94 5.51 -8.67
C LEU A 63 4.38 6.94 -8.79
N GLU A 64 3.27 7.19 -8.12
CA GLU A 64 2.56 8.46 -8.15
C GLU A 64 3.25 9.51 -7.27
N PHE A 65 3.38 10.73 -7.80
CA PHE A 65 3.91 11.88 -7.10
C PHE A 65 2.77 12.83 -6.73
N PHE A 66 2.53 13.05 -5.43
CA PHE A 66 1.32 13.73 -4.96
C PHE A 66 1.51 15.21 -4.61
N ASP A 67 2.62 15.58 -3.98
CA ASP A 67 2.81 16.92 -3.42
C ASP A 67 4.27 17.39 -3.54
N VAL A 68 4.45 18.61 -4.04
CA VAL A 68 5.76 19.28 -4.14
C VAL A 68 6.30 19.74 -2.79
N ASN A 69 5.43 20.00 -1.81
CA ASN A 69 5.83 20.43 -0.47
C ASN A 69 6.25 19.24 0.42
N ASN A 70 5.76 18.05 0.10
CA ASN A 70 6.14 16.80 0.74
C ASN A 70 6.39 15.72 -0.34
N PRO A 71 7.55 15.78 -1.02
CA PRO A 71 7.80 14.97 -2.21
C PRO A 71 8.01 13.51 -1.86
N ILE A 72 6.92 12.76 -1.91
CA ILE A 72 6.85 11.31 -1.75
C ILE A 72 6.28 10.72 -3.03
N PHE A 73 6.92 9.65 -3.50
CA PHE A 73 6.43 8.81 -4.57
C PHE A 73 5.84 7.53 -3.98
N SER A 74 4.55 7.28 -4.22
CA SER A 74 3.86 6.12 -3.64
C SER A 74 3.19 5.27 -4.71
N GLY A 75 3.13 3.96 -4.47
CA GLY A 75 2.44 3.03 -5.35
C GLY A 75 2.59 1.58 -4.89
N ALA A 76 2.36 0.67 -5.83
CA ALA A 76 2.16 -0.76 -5.58
C ALA A 76 1.07 -0.98 -4.52
N TRP A 77 -0.03 -0.23 -4.66
CA TRP A 77 -1.14 -0.21 -3.72
C TRP A 77 -1.70 -1.62 -3.49
N GLU A 78 -1.75 -2.04 -2.23
CA GLU A 78 -2.23 -3.36 -1.79
C GLU A 78 -1.58 -4.55 -2.49
N ARG A 79 -0.29 -4.43 -2.84
CA ARG A 79 0.46 -5.48 -3.54
C ARG A 79 1.73 -5.89 -2.80
N GLU A 80 1.74 -7.13 -2.30
CA GLU A 80 2.98 -7.81 -1.88
C GLU A 80 3.87 -8.11 -3.09
N GLY A 81 5.18 -8.19 -2.86
CA GLY A 81 6.12 -8.50 -3.93
C GLY A 81 7.56 -8.25 -3.54
N THR A 82 8.46 -8.52 -4.49
CA THR A 82 9.88 -8.19 -4.35
C THR A 82 10.27 -7.19 -5.43
N TYR A 83 10.42 -5.93 -5.01
CA TYR A 83 10.56 -4.81 -5.92
C TYR A 83 12.01 -4.39 -6.10
N ILE A 84 12.37 -4.08 -7.35
CA ILE A 84 13.51 -3.23 -7.69
C ILE A 84 12.96 -1.85 -8.04
N VAL A 85 13.49 -0.82 -7.40
CA VAL A 85 13.11 0.57 -7.63
C VAL A 85 14.20 1.24 -8.47
N THR A 86 13.81 1.73 -9.64
CA THR A 86 14.65 2.57 -10.51
C THR A 86 14.22 4.03 -10.35
N VAL A 87 15.16 4.90 -10.05
CA VAL A 87 14.94 6.35 -9.95
C VAL A 87 15.79 7.07 -10.98
N SER A 88 15.16 7.90 -11.80
CA SER A 88 15.83 8.66 -12.87
C SER A 88 15.30 10.07 -12.97
N GLY A 89 16.15 11.01 -13.40
CA GLY A 89 15.78 12.40 -13.68
C GLY A 89 16.86 13.07 -14.53
N VAL A 90 16.50 14.12 -15.27
CA VAL A 90 17.46 14.83 -16.13
C VAL A 90 18.56 15.46 -15.28
N GLY A 91 19.83 15.24 -15.67
CA GLY A 91 21.01 15.74 -14.97
C GLY A 91 21.38 14.97 -13.71
N TYR A 92 20.82 13.77 -13.53
CA TYR A 92 21.14 12.87 -12.41
C TYR A 92 21.49 11.48 -12.91
N ILE A 93 22.45 10.84 -12.24
CA ILE A 93 22.78 9.44 -12.44
C ILE A 93 21.60 8.59 -11.96
N THR A 94 21.10 7.70 -12.84
CA THR A 94 20.03 6.75 -12.50
C THR A 94 20.44 5.87 -11.33
N PHE A 95 19.59 5.83 -10.31
CA PHE A 95 19.72 4.94 -9.17
C PHE A 95 18.89 3.67 -9.39
N ILE A 96 19.43 2.52 -9.01
CA ILE A 96 18.74 1.23 -8.97
C ILE A 96 18.92 0.66 -7.57
N SER A 97 17.83 0.33 -6.90
CA SER A 97 17.87 -0.23 -5.55
C SER A 97 18.30 -1.70 -5.54
N GLU A 98 18.67 -2.19 -4.37
CA GLU A 98 18.57 -3.62 -4.06
C GLU A 98 17.10 -4.06 -4.01
N SER A 99 16.86 -5.37 -3.90
CA SER A 99 15.51 -5.93 -3.79
C SER A 99 14.84 -5.53 -2.47
N ILE A 100 13.62 -5.01 -2.56
CA ILE A 100 12.79 -4.61 -1.42
C ILE A 100 11.63 -5.60 -1.32
N THR A 101 11.59 -6.36 -0.23
CA THR A 101 10.48 -7.29 0.03
C THR A 101 9.36 -6.56 0.74
N VAL A 102 8.16 -6.61 0.15
CA VAL A 102 6.92 -6.13 0.74
C VAL A 102 6.08 -7.35 1.11
N THR A 103 5.65 -7.40 2.37
CA THR A 103 4.69 -8.38 2.88
C THR A 103 3.41 -7.67 3.32
N ALA A 104 2.35 -8.43 3.55
CA ALA A 104 1.06 -7.98 4.05
C ALA A 104 0.72 -8.71 5.36
N ASP A 105 -0.13 -8.07 6.15
CA ASP A 105 -0.87 -8.73 7.21
C ASP A 105 -2.25 -9.19 6.69
N GLU A 106 -3.12 -9.59 7.61
CA GLU A 106 -4.49 -10.00 7.33
C GLU A 106 -5.36 -8.91 6.69
N CYS A 107 -4.92 -7.65 6.72
CA CYS A 107 -5.69 -6.51 6.21
C CYS A 107 -5.02 -5.81 5.04
N HIS A 108 -3.74 -5.47 5.15
CA HIS A 108 -3.07 -4.60 4.18
C HIS A 108 -1.61 -4.97 3.99
N VAL A 109 -1.02 -4.45 2.91
CA VAL A 109 0.44 -4.41 2.78
C VAL A 109 1.09 -3.59 3.89
N ILE A 110 2.29 -4.02 4.30
CA ILE A 110 3.16 -3.34 5.26
C ILE A 110 4.08 -2.40 4.47
N PRO A 111 3.87 -1.07 4.53
CA PRO A 111 4.59 -0.13 3.67
C PRO A 111 6.09 -0.13 3.93
N GLN A 112 6.87 -0.10 2.84
CA GLN A 112 8.32 0.07 2.88
C GLN A 112 8.67 1.52 2.53
N GLN A 113 9.61 2.09 3.28
CA GLN A 113 10.11 3.44 3.08
C GLN A 113 11.55 3.38 2.56
N LEU A 114 11.82 4.06 1.44
CA LEU A 114 13.18 4.21 0.92
C LEU A 114 13.48 5.69 0.73
N GLN A 115 14.64 6.10 1.24
CA GLN A 115 15.19 7.42 0.94
C GLN A 115 16.34 7.27 -0.06
N VAL A 116 16.20 7.90 -1.22
CA VAL A 116 17.19 7.89 -2.29
C VAL A 116 17.93 9.22 -2.33
N SER A 117 19.26 9.16 -2.45
CA SER A 117 20.09 10.34 -2.69
C SER A 117 20.66 10.28 -4.11
N LEU A 118 20.10 11.07 -5.02
CA LEU A 118 20.55 11.08 -6.41
C LEU A 118 21.82 11.92 -6.57
N GLN A 119 22.80 11.34 -7.27
CA GLN A 119 24.03 12.02 -7.63
C GLN A 119 23.79 12.83 -8.93
N PRO A 120 24.11 14.13 -8.96
CA PRO A 120 24.16 14.88 -10.22
C PRO A 120 25.18 14.27 -11.19
N GLU A 121 24.94 14.44 -12.49
CA GLU A 121 25.90 14.08 -13.57
C GLU A 121 27.13 14.99 -13.62
#